data_AF-A0AAW2IZF4-F1
#
_entry.id   AF-A0AAW2IZF4-F1
#
_cell.length_a   1.000
_cell.length_b   1.000
_cell.length_c   1.000
_cell.angle_alpha   90.00
_cell.angle_beta   90.00
_cell.angle_gamma   90.00
#
_symmetry.space_group_name_H-M   'P 1'
#
loop_
_entity.id
_entity.type
_entity.pdbx_description
1 polymer ?
#
loop_
_entity_poly.entity_id
_entity_poly.type
_entity_poly.pdbx_seq_one_letter_code
_entity_poly.pdbx_strand_id
1 'polypeptide(L)'
;MADELVANCRTLVISKYDGSTDPQEHLSYFENVALLHKYTDGIKCCVFATTFASASQQWFNQLPAGVRGSFQKFRSLFLYQFASSRKLQKMELNLFSIRQTENEPLKEYFQRFNTGALEELSAIQEVKATSFFQGLLDGDLFKSLAKKSVSKFDALLARAAKYINMLDAQTSKKVNRGEKRKEIMEESPSNNQRSDFREKKPLFYKVNAV
;
A
#
# COMPACT_ATOMS: atom_id res chain seq x y z
N MET A 1 30.55 -11.73 43.29
CA MET A 1 30.30 -11.17 41.94
C MET A 1 30.05 -12.23 40.88
N ALA A 2 30.95 -13.22 40.64
CA ALA A 2 30.68 -14.28 39.65
C ALA A 2 29.47 -15.16 40.01
N ASP A 3 29.30 -15.53 41.28
CA ASP A 3 28.17 -16.36 41.75
C ASP A 3 26.80 -15.67 41.62
N GLU A 4 26.76 -14.35 41.72
CA GLU A 4 25.53 -13.54 41.65
C GLU A 4 25.09 -13.32 40.19
N LEU A 5 26.06 -13.17 39.28
CA LEU A 5 25.82 -13.17 37.84
C LEU A 5 25.35 -14.56 37.34
N VAL A 6 25.93 -15.64 37.88
CA VAL A 6 25.50 -17.02 37.59
C VAL A 6 24.10 -17.31 38.15
N ALA A 7 23.75 -16.75 39.31
CA ALA A 7 22.41 -16.86 39.88
C ALA A 7 21.35 -16.17 39.01
N ASN A 8 21.62 -14.96 38.51
CA ASN A 8 20.72 -14.24 37.59
C ASN A 8 20.56 -14.94 36.23
N CYS A 9 21.60 -15.64 35.77
CA CYS A 9 21.54 -16.49 34.59
C CYS A 9 20.62 -17.72 34.78
N ARG A 10 20.45 -18.21 36.01
CA ARG A 10 19.58 -19.37 36.30
C ARG A 10 18.09 -19.04 36.33
N THR A 11 17.72 -17.76 36.37
CA THR A 11 16.34 -17.25 36.47
C THR A 11 15.79 -16.71 35.14
N LEU A 12 16.39 -17.04 33.99
CA LEU A 12 15.88 -16.62 32.69
C LEU A 12 14.50 -17.27 32.42
N VAL A 13 13.44 -16.50 32.67
CA VAL A 13 12.06 -16.89 32.39
C VAL A 13 11.79 -16.70 30.90
N ILE A 14 11.54 -17.80 30.19
CA ILE A 14 11.10 -17.73 28.80
C ILE A 14 9.61 -17.34 28.78
N SER A 15 9.31 -16.25 28.08
CA SER A 15 7.93 -15.76 27.93
C SER A 15 7.06 -16.74 27.14
N LYS A 16 5.74 -16.67 27.35
CA LYS A 16 4.80 -17.48 26.56
C LYS A 16 4.72 -16.95 25.12
N TYR A 17 4.60 -17.87 24.17
CA TYR A 17 4.46 -17.61 22.75
C TYR A 17 3.06 -18.01 22.29
N ASP A 18 2.22 -17.04 21.97
CA ASP A 18 0.86 -17.25 21.48
C ASP A 18 0.75 -17.26 19.94
N GLY A 19 1.85 -16.98 19.23
CA GLY A 19 1.89 -16.86 17.78
C GLY A 19 1.87 -15.42 17.24
N SER A 20 1.77 -14.41 18.12
CA SER A 20 1.68 -12.99 17.72
C SER A 20 3.03 -12.29 17.56
N THR A 21 4.07 -12.77 18.24
CA THR A 21 5.43 -12.20 18.22
C THR A 21 6.32 -12.89 17.19
N ASP A 22 7.51 -12.34 16.93
CA ASP A 22 8.44 -12.93 15.96
C ASP A 22 8.90 -14.33 16.41
N PRO A 23 8.56 -15.39 15.64
CA PRO A 23 9.03 -16.74 15.97
C PRO A 23 10.56 -16.84 15.94
N GLN A 24 11.26 -16.08 15.10
CA GLN A 24 12.72 -16.12 15.03
C GLN A 24 13.35 -15.50 16.29
N GLU A 25 12.77 -14.42 16.81
CA GLU A 25 13.22 -13.76 18.04
C GLU A 25 12.96 -14.66 19.25
N HIS A 26 11.75 -15.21 19.37
CA HIS A 26 11.39 -16.16 20.42
C HIS A 26 12.30 -17.39 20.44
N LEU A 27 12.56 -17.96 19.26
CA LEU A 27 13.47 -19.07 19.08
C LEU A 27 14.91 -18.71 19.46
N SER A 28 15.41 -17.55 19.04
CA SER A 28 16.78 -17.11 19.33
C SER A 28 16.97 -16.89 20.84
N TYR A 29 16.00 -16.26 21.50
CA TYR A 29 16.02 -16.09 22.95
C TYR A 29 16.06 -17.45 23.66
N PHE A 30 15.21 -18.39 23.24
CA PHE A 30 15.22 -19.73 23.78
C PHE A 30 16.55 -20.46 23.56
N GLU A 31 17.15 -20.35 22.36
CA GLU A 31 18.42 -21.03 22.06
C GLU A 31 19.56 -20.52 22.95
N ASN A 32 19.56 -19.23 23.30
CA ASN A 32 20.51 -18.67 24.26
C ASN A 32 20.33 -19.27 25.67
N VAL A 33 19.08 -19.38 26.13
CA VAL A 33 18.75 -20.03 27.42
C VAL A 33 19.15 -21.51 27.39
N ALA A 34 18.80 -22.22 26.33
CA ALA A 34 19.10 -23.63 26.17
C ALA A 34 20.61 -23.90 26.11
N LEU A 35 21.40 -23.02 25.50
CA LEU A 35 22.84 -23.09 25.45
C LEU A 35 23.45 -22.89 26.85
N LEU A 36 22.99 -21.87 27.58
CA LEU A 36 23.43 -21.57 28.93
C LEU A 36 23.17 -22.73 29.90
N HIS A 37 22.00 -23.35 29.82
CA HIS A 37 21.63 -24.50 30.64
C HIS A 37 22.10 -25.85 30.08
N LYS A 38 22.78 -25.87 28.92
CA LYS A 38 23.29 -27.07 28.25
C LYS A 38 22.21 -28.13 27.98
N TYR A 39 21.03 -27.71 27.53
CA TYR A 39 19.94 -28.62 27.21
C TYR A 39 20.28 -29.56 26.04
N THR A 40 19.93 -30.84 26.19
CA THR A 40 19.91 -31.81 25.09
C THR A 40 18.70 -31.54 24.19
N ASP A 41 18.71 -32.05 22.95
CA ASP A 41 17.62 -31.81 22.00
C ASP A 41 16.23 -32.26 22.50
N GLY A 42 16.16 -33.36 23.24
CA GLY A 42 14.91 -33.80 23.87
C GLY A 42 14.42 -32.81 24.93
N ILE A 43 15.31 -32.32 25.79
CA ILE A 43 14.98 -31.29 26.79
C ILE A 43 14.57 -29.99 26.09
N LYS A 44 15.26 -29.59 25.01
CA LYS A 44 14.89 -28.40 24.25
C LYS A 44 13.46 -28.48 23.72
N CYS A 45 13.06 -29.60 23.13
CA CYS A 45 11.70 -29.78 22.64
C CYS A 45 10.66 -29.67 23.76
N CYS A 46 10.91 -30.34 24.90
CA CYS A 46 10.01 -30.29 26.05
C CYS A 46 9.88 -28.88 26.63
N VAL A 47 11.01 -28.19 26.87
CA VAL A 47 11.02 -26.85 27.46
C VAL A 47 10.45 -25.83 26.48
N PHE A 48 10.76 -25.91 25.18
CA PHE A 48 10.17 -25.02 24.18
C PHE A 48 8.66 -25.19 24.09
N ALA A 49 8.16 -26.43 24.14
CA ALA A 49 6.73 -26.72 24.13
C ALA A 49 6.00 -26.08 25.33
N THR A 50 6.66 -25.93 26.49
CA THR A 50 6.06 -25.24 27.64
C THR A 50 5.92 -23.74 27.42
N THR A 51 6.61 -23.16 26.43
CA THR A 51 6.45 -21.75 26.08
C THR A 51 5.18 -21.49 25.28
N PHE A 52 4.57 -22.49 24.65
CA PHE A 52 3.38 -22.28 23.84
C PHE A 52 2.12 -21.92 24.64
N ALA A 53 1.29 -21.10 24.02
CA ALA A 53 -0.01 -20.66 24.52
C ALA A 53 -1.02 -20.59 23.37
N SER A 54 -2.30 -20.78 23.67
CA SER A 54 -3.40 -20.57 22.72
C SER A 54 -3.21 -21.34 21.39
N ALA A 55 -3.10 -20.65 20.25
CA ALA A 55 -3.00 -21.25 18.93
C ALA A 55 -1.71 -22.07 18.72
N SER A 56 -0.60 -21.66 19.32
CA SER A 56 0.67 -22.39 19.19
C SER A 56 0.66 -23.72 19.94
N GLN A 57 -0.09 -23.81 21.04
CA GLN A 57 -0.29 -25.04 21.80
C GLN A 57 -1.16 -26.03 21.03
N GLN A 58 -2.21 -25.55 20.36
CA GLN A 58 -3.06 -26.40 19.50
C GLN A 58 -2.26 -27.00 18.34
N TRP A 59 -1.43 -26.20 17.67
CA TRP A 59 -0.53 -26.67 16.62
C TRP A 59 0.45 -27.73 17.13
N PHE A 60 1.09 -27.50 18.28
CA PHE A 60 2.04 -28.46 18.85
C PHE A 60 1.42 -29.84 19.12
N ASN A 61 0.18 -29.86 19.62
CA ASN A 61 -0.55 -31.10 19.92
C ASN A 61 -0.87 -31.93 18.67
N GLN A 62 -0.89 -31.31 17.48
CA GLN A 62 -1.15 -31.96 16.20
C GLN A 62 0.11 -32.57 15.56
N LEU A 63 1.31 -32.31 16.11
CA LEU A 63 2.56 -32.80 15.52
C LEU A 63 2.75 -34.32 15.72
N PRO A 64 3.24 -35.06 14.70
CA PRO A 64 3.60 -36.47 14.85
C PRO A 64 4.65 -36.70 15.94
N ALA A 65 4.56 -37.82 16.66
CA ALA A 65 5.49 -38.15 17.76
C ALA A 65 6.97 -38.16 17.32
N GLY A 66 7.26 -38.58 16.08
CA GLY A 66 8.62 -38.66 15.53
C GLY A 66 9.31 -37.30 15.32
N VAL A 67 8.58 -36.19 15.35
CA VAL A 67 9.14 -34.83 15.23
C VAL A 67 9.66 -34.32 16.59
N ARG A 68 9.08 -34.80 17.69
CA ARG A 68 9.30 -34.27 19.06
C ARG A 68 10.64 -34.67 19.68
N GLY A 69 11.44 -35.50 18.99
CA GLY A 69 12.73 -35.99 19.47
C GLY A 69 13.96 -35.28 18.87
N SER A 70 13.78 -34.45 17.85
CA SER A 70 14.88 -33.69 17.22
C SER A 70 14.54 -32.20 17.24
N PHE A 71 15.31 -31.43 18.00
CA PHE A 71 15.06 -30.00 18.12
C PHE A 71 15.24 -29.28 16.79
N GLN A 72 16.18 -29.73 15.96
CA GLN A 72 16.36 -29.22 14.59
C GLN A 72 15.10 -29.37 13.73
N LYS A 73 14.51 -30.57 13.66
CA LYS A 73 13.28 -30.80 12.86
C LYS A 73 12.12 -29.97 13.40
N PHE A 74 11.99 -29.92 14.71
CA PHE A 74 10.95 -29.15 15.38
C PHE A 74 11.09 -27.64 15.13
N ARG A 75 12.30 -27.08 15.24
CA ARG A 75 12.63 -25.69 14.91
C ARG A 75 12.22 -25.34 13.48
N SER A 76 12.57 -26.19 12.50
CA SER A 76 12.21 -25.93 11.11
C SER A 76 10.70 -25.88 10.90
N LEU A 77 9.94 -26.79 11.52
CA LEU A 77 8.48 -26.81 11.43
C LEU A 77 7.84 -25.62 12.16
N PHE A 78 8.37 -25.24 13.32
CA PHE A 78 7.93 -24.06 14.05
C PHE A 78 8.11 -22.80 13.20
N LEU A 79 9.31 -22.59 12.64
CA LEU A 79 9.56 -21.44 11.76
C LEU A 79 8.70 -21.52 10.51
N TYR A 80 8.52 -22.69 9.89
CA TYR A 80 7.63 -22.82 8.73
C TYR A 80 6.18 -22.41 9.07
N GLN A 81 5.66 -22.87 10.21
CA GLN A 81 4.30 -22.59 10.64
C GLN A 81 4.10 -21.11 10.99
N PHE A 82 5.02 -20.52 11.75
CA PHE A 82 4.81 -19.19 12.35
C PHE A 82 5.57 -18.06 11.65
N ALA A 83 6.60 -18.33 10.83
CA ALA A 83 7.32 -17.26 10.11
C ALA A 83 6.46 -16.57 9.05
N SER A 84 5.39 -17.23 8.61
CA SER A 84 4.36 -16.66 7.74
C SER A 84 3.64 -15.49 8.41
N SER A 85 3.49 -15.50 9.74
CA SER A 85 2.82 -14.45 10.52
C SER A 85 3.60 -13.13 10.47
N ARG A 86 4.94 -13.16 10.60
CA ARG A 86 5.80 -11.96 10.48
C ARG A 86 5.85 -11.42 9.06
N LYS A 87 5.97 -12.28 8.06
CA LYS A 87 5.96 -11.84 6.66
C LYS A 87 4.64 -11.15 6.34
N LEU A 88 3.51 -11.78 6.73
CA LEU A 88 2.18 -11.23 6.54
C LEU A 88 1.99 -9.90 7.30
N GLN A 89 2.39 -9.83 8.58
CA GLN A 89 2.23 -8.62 9.39
C GLN A 89 3.10 -7.47 8.88
N LYS A 90 4.37 -7.72 8.51
CA LYS A 90 5.26 -6.68 7.97
C LYS A 90 4.72 -6.14 6.63
N MET A 91 4.28 -7.04 5.78
CA MET A 91 3.62 -6.73 4.51
C MET A 91 2.34 -5.91 4.71
N GLU A 92 1.48 -6.31 5.65
CA GLU A 92 0.26 -5.58 6.00
C GLU A 92 0.63 -4.17 6.47
N LEU A 93 1.54 -4.03 7.43
CA LEU A 93 1.99 -2.72 7.93
C LEU A 93 2.54 -1.83 6.81
N ASN A 94 3.35 -2.38 5.91
CA ASN A 94 3.89 -1.65 4.77
C ASN A 94 2.78 -1.17 3.83
N LEU A 95 1.86 -2.05 3.41
CA LEU A 95 0.79 -1.68 2.49
C LEU A 95 -0.25 -0.74 3.13
N PHE A 96 -0.59 -0.93 4.41
CA PHE A 96 -1.49 -0.03 5.15
C PHE A 96 -0.90 1.36 5.40
N SER A 97 0.43 1.49 5.35
CA SER A 97 1.10 2.79 5.46
C SER A 97 0.95 3.64 4.19
N ILE A 98 0.66 3.01 3.04
CA ILE A 98 0.47 3.72 1.78
C ILE A 98 -0.95 4.30 1.73
N ARG A 99 -1.08 5.53 2.24
CA ARG A 99 -2.33 6.30 2.22
C ARG A 99 -2.30 7.42 1.22
N GLN A 100 -3.45 7.71 0.63
CA GLN A 100 -3.69 8.89 -0.19
C GLN A 100 -3.68 10.11 0.73
N THR A 101 -2.93 11.13 0.36
CA THR A 101 -2.88 12.40 1.10
C THR A 101 -3.85 13.43 0.51
N GLU A 102 -4.30 14.42 1.29
CA GLU A 102 -5.33 15.41 0.87
C GLU A 102 -4.97 16.17 -0.40
N ASN A 103 -3.67 16.41 -0.61
CA ASN A 103 -3.16 17.16 -1.76
C ASN A 103 -2.69 16.26 -2.91
N GLU A 104 -2.91 14.95 -2.81
CA GLU A 104 -2.43 13.99 -3.79
C GLU A 104 -3.54 13.56 -4.76
N PRO A 105 -3.34 13.79 -6.07
CA PRO A 105 -4.22 13.26 -7.09
C PRO A 105 -4.32 11.73 -6.99
N LEU A 106 -5.53 11.21 -7.18
CA LEU A 106 -5.80 9.76 -7.11
C LEU A 106 -4.89 8.92 -8.03
N LYS A 107 -4.46 9.49 -9.16
CA LYS A 107 -3.54 8.85 -10.11
C LYS A 107 -2.14 8.62 -9.52
N GLU A 108 -1.63 9.58 -8.76
CA GLU A 108 -0.32 9.48 -8.10
C GLU A 108 -0.40 8.48 -6.94
N TYR A 109 -1.47 8.53 -6.15
CA TYR A 109 -1.72 7.53 -5.12
C TYR A 109 -1.75 6.11 -5.69
N PHE A 110 -2.51 5.93 -6.78
CA PHE A 110 -2.63 4.64 -7.47
C PHE A 110 -1.27 4.11 -7.94
N GLN A 111 -0.42 4.98 -8.50
CA GLN A 111 0.92 4.60 -8.93
C GLN A 111 1.81 4.20 -7.75
N ARG A 112 1.84 4.99 -6.67
CA ARG A 112 2.62 4.67 -5.45
C ARG A 112 2.17 3.35 -4.84
N PHE A 113 0.85 3.15 -4.71
CA PHE A 113 0.31 1.91 -4.17
C PHE A 113 0.67 0.71 -5.04
N ASN A 114 0.58 0.82 -6.37
CA ASN A 114 0.92 -0.28 -7.26
C ASN A 114 2.42 -0.61 -7.21
N THR A 115 3.30 0.38 -7.12
CA THR A 115 4.74 0.16 -6.93
C THR A 115 5.03 -0.57 -5.62
N GLY A 116 4.49 -0.10 -4.49
CA GLY A 116 4.67 -0.79 -3.19
C GLY A 116 4.05 -2.20 -3.17
N ALA A 117 2.92 -2.39 -3.84
CA ALA A 117 2.30 -3.71 -3.97
C ALA A 117 3.07 -4.68 -4.88
N LEU A 118 3.87 -4.18 -5.82
CA LEU A 118 4.76 -4.99 -6.67
C LEU A 118 6.03 -5.38 -5.93
N GLU A 119 6.59 -4.49 -5.10
CA GLU A 119 7.73 -4.81 -4.23
C GLU A 119 7.37 -5.90 -3.22
N GLU A 120 6.12 -5.92 -2.77
CA GLU A 120 5.58 -6.93 -1.88
C GLU A 120 4.94 -8.10 -2.68
N LEU A 121 5.77 -8.81 -3.45
CA LEU A 121 5.36 -9.99 -4.25
C LEU A 121 4.72 -11.11 -3.42
N SER A 122 5.07 -11.16 -2.12
CA SER A 122 4.56 -12.18 -1.20
C SER A 122 3.14 -11.92 -0.71
N ALA A 123 2.56 -10.77 -1.06
CA ALA A 123 1.27 -10.36 -0.53
C ALA A 123 0.06 -11.06 -1.11
N ILE A 124 -0.78 -11.53 -0.18
CA ILE A 124 -2.11 -12.07 -0.42
C ILE A 124 -2.99 -10.97 -1.04
N GLN A 125 -3.76 -11.32 -2.07
CA GLN A 125 -4.53 -10.37 -2.87
C GLN A 125 -5.57 -9.61 -2.04
N GLU A 126 -6.16 -10.28 -1.05
CA GLU A 126 -7.11 -9.72 -0.09
C GLU A 126 -6.48 -8.60 0.75
N VAL A 127 -5.22 -8.76 1.16
CA VAL A 127 -4.49 -7.71 1.89
C VAL A 127 -4.25 -6.50 0.99
N LYS A 128 -3.78 -6.72 -0.24
CA LYS A 128 -3.59 -5.62 -1.22
C LYS A 128 -4.88 -4.85 -1.46
N ALA A 129 -6.00 -5.56 -1.66
CA ALA A 129 -7.31 -4.94 -1.88
C ALA A 129 -7.79 -4.15 -0.64
N THR A 130 -7.62 -4.72 0.56
CA THR A 130 -8.03 -4.09 1.82
C THR A 130 -7.18 -2.85 2.12
N SER A 131 -5.86 -2.94 1.97
CA SER A 131 -4.95 -1.81 2.19
C SER A 131 -5.19 -0.69 1.18
N PHE A 132 -5.45 -1.00 -0.09
CA PHE A 132 -5.82 0.01 -1.08
C PHE A 132 -7.10 0.72 -0.68
N PHE A 133 -8.14 -0.03 -0.34
CA PHE A 133 -9.43 0.55 0.03
C PHE A 133 -9.33 1.44 1.28
N GLN A 134 -8.62 0.99 2.31
CA GLN A 134 -8.42 1.76 3.54
C GLN A 134 -7.47 2.96 3.38
N GLY A 135 -6.61 2.93 2.38
CA GLY A 135 -5.69 4.02 2.07
C GLY A 135 -6.32 5.16 1.27
N LEU A 136 -7.50 4.97 0.68
CA LEU A 136 -8.20 6.01 -0.09
C LEU A 136 -8.75 7.11 0.81
N LEU A 137 -8.75 8.34 0.29
CA LEU A 137 -9.54 9.42 0.89
C LEU A 137 -11.04 9.22 0.64
N ASP A 138 -11.84 9.84 1.50
CA ASP A 138 -13.29 9.91 1.39
C ASP A 138 -13.70 10.69 0.13
N GLY A 139 -13.80 9.97 -0.98
CA GLY A 139 -14.17 10.50 -2.28
C GLY A 139 -15.13 9.58 -3.04
N ASP A 140 -15.44 9.95 -4.28
CA ASP A 140 -16.42 9.20 -5.08
C ASP A 140 -15.96 7.78 -5.41
N LEU A 141 -14.64 7.56 -5.59
CA LEU A 141 -14.10 6.21 -5.75
C LEU A 141 -14.30 5.38 -4.47
N PHE A 142 -13.99 5.92 -3.30
CA PHE A 142 -14.22 5.25 -2.01
C PHE A 142 -15.69 4.86 -1.85
N LYS A 143 -16.63 5.80 -2.06
CA LYS A 143 -18.07 5.54 -2.01
C LYS A 143 -18.52 4.47 -3.00
N SER A 144 -17.97 4.50 -4.23
CA SER A 144 -18.24 3.53 -5.29
C SER A 144 -17.79 2.11 -4.89
N LEU A 145 -16.63 1.99 -4.26
CA LEU A 145 -16.08 0.72 -3.76
C LEU A 145 -16.83 0.22 -2.52
N ALA A 146 -17.22 1.10 -1.60
CA ALA A 146 -18.02 0.76 -0.43
C ALA A 146 -19.41 0.21 -0.84
N LYS A 147 -20.05 0.81 -1.85
CA LYS A 147 -21.36 0.37 -2.36
C LYS A 147 -21.30 -0.95 -3.11
N LYS A 148 -20.20 -1.21 -3.83
CA LYS A 148 -20.00 -2.45 -4.59
C LYS A 148 -18.57 -2.93 -4.37
N SER A 149 -18.42 -3.74 -3.34
CA SER A 149 -17.12 -4.31 -2.95
C SER A 149 -16.53 -5.16 -4.08
N VAL A 150 -15.21 -5.18 -4.12
CA VAL A 150 -14.45 -5.99 -5.07
C VAL A 150 -13.42 -6.76 -4.25
N SER A 151 -13.52 -8.09 -4.26
CA SER A 151 -12.65 -8.95 -3.45
C SER A 151 -11.29 -9.23 -4.09
N LYS A 152 -11.20 -9.13 -5.42
CA LYS A 152 -9.96 -9.37 -6.18
C LYS A 152 -9.24 -8.06 -6.47
N PHE A 153 -7.96 -8.00 -6.13
CA PHE A 153 -7.13 -6.81 -6.33
C PHE A 153 -7.10 -6.34 -7.80
N ASP A 154 -6.93 -7.25 -8.77
CA ASP A 154 -6.89 -6.88 -10.20
C ASP A 154 -8.18 -6.19 -10.67
N ALA A 155 -9.33 -6.66 -10.20
CA ALA A 155 -10.62 -6.08 -10.54
C ALA A 155 -10.80 -4.70 -9.86
N LEU A 156 -10.22 -4.52 -8.67
CA LEU A 156 -10.19 -3.25 -7.97
C LEU A 156 -9.28 -2.25 -8.71
N LEU A 157 -8.10 -2.68 -9.18
CA LEU A 157 -7.21 -1.87 -9.99
C LEU A 157 -7.86 -1.44 -11.30
N ALA A 158 -8.51 -2.36 -12.01
CA ALA A 158 -9.22 -2.05 -13.25
C ALA A 158 -10.31 -0.99 -13.05
N ARG A 159 -11.03 -1.05 -11.92
CA ARG A 159 -12.08 -0.08 -11.58
C ARG A 159 -11.49 1.29 -11.22
N ALA A 160 -10.41 1.33 -10.46
CA ALA A 160 -9.69 2.57 -10.14
C ALA A 160 -9.13 3.23 -11.41
N ALA A 161 -8.48 2.46 -12.29
CA ALA A 161 -7.97 2.94 -13.58
C ALA A 161 -9.08 3.51 -14.46
N LYS A 162 -10.25 2.85 -14.53
CA LYS A 162 -11.41 3.36 -15.26
C LYS A 162 -11.90 4.70 -14.71
N TYR A 163 -11.89 4.86 -13.39
CA TYR A 163 -12.28 6.10 -12.73
C TYR A 163 -11.27 7.23 -13.01
N ILE A 164 -9.97 6.95 -12.95
CA ILE A 164 -8.90 7.90 -13.30
C ILE A 164 -9.04 8.36 -14.75
N ASN A 165 -9.23 7.43 -15.69
CA ASN A 165 -9.42 7.76 -17.11
C ASN A 165 -10.67 8.63 -17.35
N MET A 166 -11.74 8.42 -16.57
CA MET A 166 -12.92 9.27 -16.61
C MET A 166 -12.60 10.69 -16.14
N LEU A 167 -11.83 10.85 -15.06
CA LEU A 167 -11.40 12.17 -14.58
C LEU A 167 -10.53 12.90 -15.61
N ASP A 168 -9.55 12.21 -16.19
CA ASP A 168 -8.68 12.74 -17.24
C ASP A 168 -9.50 13.21 -18.47
N ALA A 169 -10.52 12.44 -18.88
CA ALA A 169 -11.41 12.84 -19.97
C ALA A 169 -12.27 14.09 -19.64
N GLN A 170 -12.63 14.30 -18.38
CA GLN A 170 -13.39 15.47 -17.96
C GLN A 170 -12.52 16.74 -17.91
N THR A 171 -11.27 16.63 -17.45
CA THR A 171 -10.33 17.75 -17.44
C THR A 171 -9.99 18.20 -18.86
N SER A 172 -9.70 17.28 -19.79
CA SER A 172 -9.46 17.64 -21.20
C SER A 172 -10.65 18.37 -21.83
N LYS A 173 -11.90 17.96 -21.54
CA LYS A 173 -13.09 18.67 -22.03
C LYS A 173 -13.24 20.08 -21.48
N LYS A 174 -12.83 20.32 -20.23
CA LYS A 174 -12.87 21.66 -19.61
C LYS A 174 -11.79 22.57 -20.18
N VAL A 175 -10.58 22.06 -20.40
CA VAL A 175 -9.47 22.80 -21.03
C VAL A 175 -9.86 23.24 -22.44
N ASN A 176 -10.32 22.30 -23.28
CA ASN A 176 -10.73 22.61 -24.66
C ASN A 176 -11.89 23.63 -24.72
N ARG A 177 -12.82 23.61 -23.75
CA ARG A 177 -13.89 24.62 -23.65
C ARG A 177 -13.36 25.99 -23.21
N GLY A 178 -12.35 26.03 -22.35
CA GLY A 178 -11.68 27.24 -21.91
C GLY A 178 -10.87 27.89 -23.04
N GLU A 179 -10.12 27.09 -23.80
CA GLU A 179 -9.35 27.54 -24.96
C GLU A 179 -10.27 28.09 -26.06
N LYS A 180 -11.33 27.37 -26.43
CA LYS A 180 -12.34 27.88 -27.38
C LYS A 180 -12.98 29.20 -26.93
N ARG A 181 -13.18 29.41 -25.63
CA ARG A 181 -13.72 30.69 -25.10
C ARG A 181 -12.70 31.83 -25.19
N LYS A 182 -11.40 31.54 -25.03
CA LYS A 182 -10.33 32.54 -25.17
C LYS A 182 -10.11 32.92 -26.64
N GLU A 183 -10.12 31.94 -27.56
CA GLU A 183 -10.04 32.19 -29.01
C GLU A 183 -11.19 33.09 -29.49
N ILE A 184 -12.43 32.81 -29.06
CA ILE A 184 -13.60 33.63 -29.43
C ILE A 184 -13.52 35.07 -28.86
N MET A 185 -12.84 35.27 -27.72
CA MET A 185 -12.64 36.62 -27.13
C MET A 185 -11.51 37.41 -27.81
N GLU A 186 -10.48 36.76 -28.34
CA GLU A 186 -9.35 37.43 -29.03
C GLU A 186 -9.64 37.76 -30.50
N GLU A 187 -10.58 37.07 -31.16
CA GLU A 187 -10.91 37.30 -32.58
C GLU A 187 -11.88 38.46 -32.87
N SER A 188 -12.28 39.26 -31.88
CA SER A 188 -13.14 40.45 -32.12
C SER A 188 -12.30 41.67 -32.53
N PRO A 189 -12.35 42.18 -33.78
CA PRO A 189 -11.60 43.37 -34.16
C PRO A 189 -12.34 44.62 -33.68
N SER A 190 -11.68 45.41 -32.84
CA SER A 190 -12.12 46.75 -32.43
C SER A 190 -12.09 47.70 -33.65
N ASN A 191 -13.25 47.90 -34.30
CA ASN A 191 -13.39 48.88 -35.36
C ASN A 191 -13.81 50.22 -34.76
N ASN A 192 -12.84 51.10 -34.49
CA ASN A 192 -13.11 52.50 -34.24
C ASN A 192 -11.99 53.37 -34.83
N GLN A 193 -12.10 53.68 -36.13
CA GLN A 193 -11.40 54.82 -36.72
C GLN A 193 -12.42 55.73 -37.39
N ARG A 194 -12.81 56.77 -36.65
CA ARG A 194 -13.43 57.98 -37.17
C ARG A 194 -12.40 59.10 -37.03
N SER A 195 -11.77 59.49 -38.13
CA SER A 195 -11.26 60.87 -38.27
C SER A 195 -10.96 61.22 -39.73
N ASP A 196 -11.71 62.22 -40.17
CA ASP A 196 -11.26 63.37 -40.96
C ASP A 196 -11.09 63.22 -42.48
N PHE A 197 -12.20 63.38 -43.22
CA PHE A 197 -12.17 63.73 -44.65
C PHE A 197 -12.45 65.23 -44.81
N ARG A 198 -11.36 66.00 -44.91
CA ARG A 198 -11.35 67.39 -45.32
C ARG A 198 -11.76 67.47 -46.80
N GLU A 199 -12.87 68.15 -47.08
CA GLU A 199 -13.36 68.43 -48.43
C GLU A 199 -12.26 69.08 -49.31
N LYS A 200 -11.95 68.46 -50.45
CA LYS A 200 -11.53 69.18 -51.65
C LYS A 200 -12.31 68.64 -52.84
N LYS A 201 -13.18 69.51 -53.38
CA LYS A 201 -13.98 69.33 -54.59
C LYS A 201 -13.11 69.30 -55.86
N PRO A 202 -13.65 68.81 -56.99
CA PRO A 202 -12.95 67.91 -57.91
C PRO A 202 -12.29 68.63 -59.09
N LEU A 203 -11.31 67.95 -59.69
CA LEU A 203 -10.90 68.17 -61.07
C LEU A 203 -11.27 66.89 -61.85
N PHE A 204 -12.12 67.00 -62.86
CA PHE A 204 -11.71 66.89 -64.28
C PHE A 204 -12.95 66.80 -65.20
N TYR A 205 -13.01 67.78 -66.11
CA TYR A 205 -13.35 67.76 -67.54
C TYR A 205 -14.60 67.07 -68.09
N LYS A 206 -15.31 67.88 -68.90
CA LYS A 206 -16.35 67.51 -69.86
C LYS A 206 -15.77 66.69 -71.02
N VAL A 207 -16.45 65.61 -71.38
CA VAL A 207 -16.56 65.13 -72.77
C VAL A 207 -18.00 64.63 -72.94
N ASN A 208 -18.76 65.24 -73.85
CA ASN A 208 -19.90 64.60 -74.49
C ASN A 208 -19.85 64.96 -75.97
N ALA A 209 -19.68 63.93 -76.78
CA ALA A 209 -19.90 63.95 -78.22
C ALA A 209 -21.42 63.94 -78.48
N VAL A 210 -21.90 64.81 -79.36
CA VAL A 210 -22.42 64.51 -80.71
C VAL A 210 -22.30 65.80 -81.53
#